data_AF-A0A060CD87-F1
#
_entry.id   AF-A0A060CD87-F1
#
_cell.length_a   1.000
_cell.length_b   1.000
_cell.length_c   1.000
_cell.angle_alpha   90.00
_cell.angle_beta   90.00
_cell.angle_gamma   90.00
#
_symmetry.space_group_name_H-M   'P 1'
#
loop_
_entity.id
_entity.type
_entity.pdbx_description
1 polymer ?
#
loop_
_entity_poly.entity_id
_entity_poly.type
_entity_poly.pdbx_seq_one_letter_code
_entity_poly.pdbx_strand_id
1 'polypeptide(L)'
;TIAAIEKHLTTEDGLVYRYRGVNDGLKGEEGAFLMCSFWLVNNLLLLGEQERARELFERLRTYSNDLDLYSEQIDPHTHELLGNFPQAFTHLGLINAAVQLDRAAGPIFE
;
A
#
# COMPACT_ATOMS: atom_id res chain seq x y z
N THR A 1 12.78 -10.14 -5.11
CA THR A 1 12.86 -10.04 -3.64
C THR A 1 12.23 -8.73 -3.19
N ILE A 2 11.91 -8.54 -1.91
CA ILE A 2 11.32 -7.29 -1.39
C ILE A 2 12.20 -6.08 -1.74
N ALA A 3 13.51 -6.18 -1.53
CA ALA A 3 14.46 -5.13 -1.90
C ALA A 3 14.41 -4.72 -3.38
N ALA A 4 14.14 -5.67 -4.29
CA ALA A 4 13.97 -5.35 -5.72
C ALA A 4 12.64 -4.62 -5.99
N ILE A 5 11.57 -4.97 -5.28
CA ILE A 5 10.27 -4.27 -5.37
C ILE A 5 10.42 -2.84 -4.87
N GLU A 6 11.05 -2.65 -3.71
CA GLU A 6 11.32 -1.32 -3.16
C GLU A 6 12.15 -0.47 -4.13
N LYS A 7 13.22 -1.04 -4.69
CA LYS A 7 14.11 -0.33 -5.61
C LYS A 7 13.48 0.04 -6.96
N HIS A 8 12.64 -0.83 -7.51
CA HIS A 8 12.23 -0.73 -8.91
C HIS A 8 10.74 -0.42 -9.11
N LEU A 9 9.90 -0.75 -8.14
CA LEU A 9 8.44 -0.70 -8.27
C LEU A 9 7.79 0.14 -7.19
N THR A 10 8.55 0.92 -6.42
CA THR A 10 8.00 1.76 -5.36
C THR A 10 8.26 3.25 -5.65
N THR A 11 7.38 4.14 -5.22
CA THR A 11 7.65 5.58 -5.17
C THR A 11 8.47 5.93 -3.93
N GLU A 12 8.96 7.16 -3.84
CA GLU A 12 9.62 7.64 -2.61
C GLU A 12 8.66 7.60 -1.40
N ASP A 13 7.37 7.82 -1.65
CA ASP A 13 6.31 7.74 -0.66
C ASP A 13 5.86 6.31 -0.32
N GLY A 14 6.46 5.27 -0.92
CA GLY A 14 6.15 3.88 -0.56
C GLY A 14 4.95 3.28 -1.29
N LEU A 15 4.44 3.95 -2.33
CA LEU A 15 3.38 3.41 -3.18
C LEU A 15 3.96 2.39 -4.17
N VAL A 16 3.36 1.21 -4.25
CA VAL A 16 3.87 0.07 -5.02
C VAL A 16 3.09 -0.11 -6.32
N TYR A 17 3.81 -0.11 -7.44
CA TYR A 17 3.27 -0.49 -8.76
C TYR A 17 3.30 -2.01 -8.93
N ARG A 18 2.35 -2.56 -9.69
CA ARG A 18 2.41 -3.97 -10.12
C ARG A 18 3.55 -4.21 -11.10
N TYR A 19 3.74 -3.26 -12.02
CA TYR A 19 4.80 -3.24 -13.03
C TYR A 19 5.08 -1.80 -13.44
N ARG A 20 6.25 -1.53 -14.02
CA ARG A 20 6.60 -0.24 -14.64
C ARG A 20 7.14 -0.48 -16.05
N GLY A 21 6.79 0.40 -16.99
CA GLY A 21 7.33 0.37 -18.35
C GLY A 21 6.94 -0.88 -19.17
N VAL A 22 5.84 -1.53 -18.79
CA VAL A 22 5.27 -2.67 -19.52
C VAL A 22 3.96 -2.23 -20.15
N ASN A 23 3.74 -2.59 -21.41
CA ASN A 23 2.45 -2.48 -22.07
C ASN A 23 1.65 -3.74 -21.75
N ASP A 24 0.62 -3.62 -20.91
CA ASP A 24 -0.25 -4.71 -20.48
C ASP A 24 -1.53 -4.82 -21.34
N GLY A 25 -1.64 -4.02 -22.40
CA GLY A 25 -2.80 -3.96 -23.27
C GLY A 25 -3.92 -3.03 -22.77
N LEU A 26 -3.75 -2.35 -21.63
CA LEU A 26 -4.69 -1.35 -21.14
C LEU A 26 -4.31 0.06 -21.63
N LYS A 27 -5.32 0.94 -21.72
CA LYS A 27 -5.12 2.35 -22.08
C LYS A 27 -4.96 3.18 -20.81
N GLY A 28 -3.96 4.06 -20.81
CA GLY A 28 -3.65 4.95 -19.69
C GLY A 28 -2.27 4.65 -19.11
N GLU A 29 -1.83 5.50 -18.19
CA GLU A 29 -0.67 5.21 -17.35
C GLU A 29 -1.15 4.44 -16.11
N GLU A 30 -0.46 3.35 -15.77
CA GLU A 30 -0.77 2.51 -14.61
C GLU A 30 -0.52 3.30 -13.31
N GLY A 31 -1.54 3.38 -12.45
CA GLY A 31 -1.40 3.94 -11.10
C GLY A 31 -0.71 2.97 -10.14
N ALA A 32 -0.29 3.46 -8.99
CA ALA A 32 0.21 2.58 -7.94
C ALA A 32 -0.94 1.77 -7.32
N PHE A 33 -0.70 0.50 -7.00
CA PHE A 33 -1.71 -0.39 -6.43
C PHE A 33 -1.70 -0.30 -4.91
N LEU A 34 -2.80 0.19 -4.34
CA LEU A 34 -2.91 0.42 -2.90
C LEU A 34 -2.85 -0.90 -2.10
N MET A 35 -3.47 -1.97 -2.61
CA MET A 35 -3.34 -3.32 -2.01
C MET A 35 -1.88 -3.79 -1.92
N CYS A 36 -1.10 -3.63 -2.98
CA CYS A 36 0.32 -3.99 -3.00
C CYS A 36 1.13 -3.13 -2.03
N SER A 37 0.74 -1.86 -1.88
CA SER A 37 1.36 -0.93 -0.93
C SER A 37 1.10 -1.35 0.52
N PHE A 38 -0.14 -1.75 0.86
CA PHE A 38 -0.44 -2.34 2.17
C PHE A 38 0.26 -3.68 2.40
N TRP A 39 0.46 -4.49 1.36
CA TRP A 39 1.29 -5.69 1.50
C TRP A 39 2.75 -5.38 1.79
N LEU A 40 3.30 -4.27 1.29
CA LEU A 40 4.67 -3.86 1.65
C LEU A 40 4.80 -3.61 3.15
N VAL A 41 3.78 -3.02 3.81
CA VAL A 41 3.73 -2.88 5.27
C VAL A 41 3.93 -4.24 5.97
N ASN A 42 3.15 -5.24 5.57
CA ASN A 42 3.27 -6.59 6.13
C ASN A 42 4.65 -7.21 5.88
N ASN A 43 5.21 -7.01 4.69
CA ASN A 43 6.55 -7.51 4.36
C ASN A 43 7.62 -6.87 5.24
N LEU A 44 7.54 -5.55 5.48
CA LEU A 44 8.45 -4.85 6.40
C LEU A 44 8.33 -5.40 7.83
N LEU A 45 7.11 -5.69 8.30
CA LEU A 45 6.92 -6.34 9.61
C LEU A 45 7.59 -7.71 9.67
N LEU A 46 7.44 -8.53 8.63
CA LEU A 46 8.06 -9.85 8.55
C LEU A 46 9.59 -9.78 8.48
N LEU A 47 10.15 -8.68 7.98
CA LEU A 47 11.59 -8.40 8.00
C LEU A 47 12.08 -7.85 9.36
N GLY A 48 11.17 -7.63 10.32
CA GLY A 48 11.49 -7.04 11.63
C GLY A 48 11.59 -5.51 11.62
N GLU A 49 11.23 -4.87 10.51
CA GLU A 49 11.34 -3.42 10.31
C GLU A 49 10.04 -2.70 10.73
N GLN A 50 9.69 -2.85 12.01
CA GLN A 50 8.40 -2.42 12.54
C GLN A 50 8.15 -0.92 12.41
N GLU A 51 9.17 -0.09 12.63
CA GLU A 51 9.02 1.37 12.52
C GLU A 51 8.71 1.79 11.09
N ARG A 52 9.48 1.28 10.11
CA ARG A 52 9.25 1.53 8.68
C ARG A 52 7.86 1.07 8.25
N ALA A 53 7.40 -0.07 8.76
CA ALA A 53 6.07 -0.57 8.49
C ALA A 53 4.98 0.38 9.02
N ARG A 54 5.14 0.89 10.25
CA ARG A 54 4.21 1.83 10.88
C ARG A 54 4.17 3.17 10.13
N GLU A 55 5.32 3.74 9.81
CA GLU A 55 5.43 4.97 9.02
C GLU A 55 4.74 4.84 7.66
N LEU A 56 5.01 3.72 6.95
CA LEU A 56 4.38 3.46 5.67
C LEU A 56 2.85 3.31 5.82
N PHE A 57 2.39 2.56 6.81
CA PHE A 57 0.96 2.37 7.05
C PHE A 57 0.23 3.68 7.32
N GLU A 58 0.75 4.53 8.21
CA GLU A 58 0.14 5.82 8.50
C GLU A 58 0.13 6.75 7.29
N ARG A 59 1.17 6.71 6.45
CA ARG A 59 1.16 7.43 5.17
C ARG A 59 0.10 6.89 4.22
N LEU A 60 0.00 5.57 4.07
CA LEU A 60 -1.01 4.98 3.18
C LEU A 60 -2.43 5.33 3.62
N ARG A 61 -2.66 5.51 4.92
CA ARG A 61 -3.96 5.93 5.46
C ARG A 61 -4.41 7.31 5.02
N THR A 62 -3.51 8.20 4.61
CA THR A 62 -3.88 9.55 4.17
C THR A 62 -4.44 9.58 2.74
N TYR A 63 -4.40 8.46 2.03
CA TYR A 63 -4.87 8.35 0.64
C TYR A 63 -6.33 7.95 0.52
N SER A 64 -7.05 7.68 1.61
CA SER A 64 -8.51 7.52 1.51
C SER A 64 -9.20 8.84 1.15
N ASN A 65 -10.42 8.73 0.63
CA ASN A 65 -11.30 9.88 0.56
C ASN A 65 -11.85 10.27 1.95
N ASP A 66 -12.72 11.27 1.97
CA ASP A 66 -13.42 11.79 3.16
C ASP A 66 -14.36 10.78 3.85
N LEU A 67 -14.61 9.61 3.25
CA LEU A 67 -15.39 8.51 3.80
C LEU A 67 -14.51 7.31 4.21
N ASP A 68 -13.19 7.48 4.27
CA ASP A 68 -12.21 6.42 4.52
C ASP A 68 -12.22 5.28 3.49
N LEU A 69 -12.67 5.58 2.26
CA LEU A 69 -12.73 4.63 1.16
C LEU A 69 -11.52 4.75 0.23
N TYR A 70 -11.07 3.60 -0.26
CA TYR A 70 -9.96 3.47 -1.20
C TYR A 70 -10.43 2.91 -2.54
N SER A 71 -9.77 3.36 -3.61
CA SER A 71 -9.83 2.72 -4.92
C SER A 71 -8.82 1.58 -5.04
N GLU A 72 -8.80 0.94 -6.20
CA GLU A 72 -7.79 -0.05 -6.57
C GLU A 72 -6.40 0.57 -6.73
N GLN A 73 -6.36 1.69 -7.44
CA GLN A 73 -5.13 2.38 -7.81
C GLN A 73 -5.16 3.82 -7.32
N ILE A 74 -3.98 4.41 -7.20
CA ILE A 74 -3.81 5.83 -6.96
C ILE A 74 -2.79 6.40 -7.94
N ASP A 75 -3.06 7.59 -8.47
CA ASP A 75 -2.05 8.36 -9.16
C ASP A 75 -1.00 8.85 -8.13
N PRO A 76 0.27 8.45 -8.24
CA PRO A 76 1.27 8.79 -7.22
C PRO A 76 1.74 10.25 -7.26
N HIS A 77 1.29 11.05 -8.24
CA HIS A 77 1.68 12.45 -8.41
C HIS A 77 0.51 13.37 -8.04
N THR A 78 -0.71 13.01 -8.43
CA THR A 78 -1.92 13.81 -8.15
C THR A 78 -2.71 13.31 -6.94
N HIS A 79 -2.45 12.08 -6.48
CA HIS A 79 -3.21 11.35 -5.46
C HIS A 79 -4.67 11.08 -5.87
N GLU A 80 -4.99 11.17 -7.15
CA GLU A 80 -6.32 10.80 -7.64
C GLU A 80 -6.57 9.30 -7.45
N LEU A 81 -7.76 8.96 -6.97
CA LEU A 81 -8.21 7.58 -6.83
C LEU A 81 -8.63 7.03 -8.20
N LEU A 82 -7.93 6.00 -8.66
CA LEU A 82 -8.07 5.42 -9.99
C LEU A 82 -8.63 3.99 -9.96
N GLY A 83 -9.32 3.62 -11.03
CA GLY A 83 -9.84 2.26 -11.23
C GLY A 83 -11.09 1.96 -10.39
N ASN A 84 -11.21 0.71 -9.95
CA ASN A 84 -12.39 0.26 -9.21
C ASN A 84 -12.54 1.04 -7.89
N PHE A 85 -13.74 1.55 -7.61
CA PHE A 85 -14.04 2.29 -6.39
C PHE A 85 -15.47 2.03 -5.90
N PRO A 86 -15.68 1.74 -4.60
CA PRO A 86 -14.67 1.39 -3.60
C PRO A 86 -14.10 -0.01 -3.88
N GLN A 87 -12.79 -0.20 -3.73
CA GLN A 87 -12.17 -1.50 -4.03
C GLN A 87 -12.06 -2.39 -2.80
N ALA A 88 -12.87 -3.45 -2.72
CA ALA A 88 -12.91 -4.36 -1.57
C ALA A 88 -11.54 -4.98 -1.25
N PHE A 89 -10.75 -5.32 -2.27
CA PHE A 89 -9.41 -5.87 -2.08
C PHE A 89 -8.47 -4.87 -1.40
N THR A 90 -8.45 -3.59 -1.80
CA THR A 90 -7.62 -2.59 -1.12
C THR A 90 -7.95 -2.49 0.37
N HIS A 91 -9.24 -2.50 0.72
CA HIS A 91 -9.68 -2.47 2.12
C HIS A 91 -9.28 -3.74 2.88
N LEU A 92 -9.29 -4.91 2.24
CA LEU A 92 -8.76 -6.13 2.84
C LEU A 92 -7.26 -6.01 3.13
N GLY A 93 -6.48 -5.37 2.25
CA GLY A 93 -5.07 -5.06 2.47
C GLY A 93 -4.85 -4.17 3.68
N LEU A 94 -5.60 -3.07 3.76
CA LEU A 94 -5.60 -2.16 4.91
C LEU A 94 -5.88 -2.89 6.22
N ILE A 95 -6.97 -3.66 6.28
CA ILE A 95 -7.37 -4.40 7.49
C ILE A 95 -6.29 -5.40 7.89
N ASN A 96 -5.72 -6.12 6.91
CA ASN A 96 -4.66 -7.08 7.18
C ASN A 96 -3.41 -6.39 7.77
N ALA A 97 -2.96 -5.29 7.17
CA ALA A 97 -1.83 -4.51 7.67
C ALA A 97 -2.06 -3.98 9.09
N ALA A 98 -3.26 -3.46 9.37
CA ALA A 98 -3.63 -3.00 10.71
C ALA A 98 -3.56 -4.11 11.76
N VAL A 99 -4.13 -5.29 11.45
CA VAL A 99 -4.11 -6.46 12.35
C VAL A 99 -2.69 -6.95 12.61
N GLN A 100 -1.80 -6.94 11.60
CA GLN A 100 -0.42 -7.39 11.79
C GLN A 100 0.41 -6.38 12.56
N LEU A 101 0.19 -5.07 12.38
CA LEU A 101 0.81 -4.03 13.19
C LEU A 101 0.41 -4.15 14.68
N ASP A 102 -0.88 -4.37 14.94
CA ASP A 102 -1.40 -4.57 16.29
C ASP A 102 -0.74 -5.79 16.97
N ARG A 103 -0.65 -6.92 16.26
CA ARG A 103 0.05 -8.11 16.77
C ARG A 103 1.54 -7.88 17.01
N ALA A 104 2.19 -7.09 16.17
CA ALA A 104 3.62 -6.81 16.28
C ALA A 104 3.95 -5.87 17.45
N ALA A 105 3.02 -4.99 17.85
CA ALA A 105 3.18 -4.08 18.98
C ALA A 105 3.17 -4.81 20.35
N GLY A 106 2.76 -6.08 20.40
CA GLY A 106 2.62 -6.86 21.63
C GLY A 106 1.34 -6.50 22.42
N PRO A 107 0.96 -7.32 23.41
CA PRO A 107 -0.20 -7.03 24.24
C PRO A 107 0.00 -5.73 25.03
N ILE A 108 -1.04 -4.87 25.05
CA ILE A 108 -1.06 -3.57 25.76
C ILE A 108 -1.12 -3.76 27.30
N PHE A 109 -1.15 -4.99 27.81
CA PHE A 109 -1.24 -5.29 29.23
C PHE A 109 -0.05 -6.13 29.70
N GLU A 110 0.98 -5.44 30.22
CA GLU A 110 1.83 -5.88 31.34
C GLU A 110 1.62 -4.92 32.52
#